data_AF-A0A2E3CRY5-F1
#
_entry.id   AF-A0A2E3CRY5-F1
#
_cell.length_a   1.000
_cell.length_b   1.000
_cell.length_c   1.000
_cell.angle_alpha   90.00
_cell.angle_beta   90.00
_cell.angle_gamma   90.00
#
_symmetry.space_group_name_H-M   'P 1'
#
loop_
_entity.id
_entity.type
_entity.pdbx_description
1 polymer ?
#
loop_
_entity_poly.entity_id
_entity_poly.type
_entity_poly.pdbx_seq_one_letter_code
_entity_poly.pdbx_strand_id
1 'polypeptide(L)'
;MSAIGDLLTQLESADPDSAPFFVRQLLQEEGLAELRGAEALRAARALSIFAGPQQLPIAGELAGRAHTADVPGAGSLFAECADKVALMTGRPQRFGTVVLEHQGDLVMAPLDGVADDEMRKSFGLPSLDEMRQTVTGQNKLRARERYETEGLPAGQRFCRIWSEPSAEEVRQGLEQFPNGAWSVGNDLTLACRSDAAGIIPGPVFELPMWNLEDESGAQTDLWCVQIRVDRLDEAVFGYGFWSLDNNGMPIGGRGPVDNRYRGELAPKEMPSNEDDALDGLLSTHEFTSTALRENRRIKVYLPPDHQLHSQLPVVYSTDGNMIEPYIRRIDAAISSGLIQPFLIVAPHAAPMDHTGNERALEYLPGFDDQRFDRHQRFFVDEISQWAENEFSASTDREFRAIFGCSDGAGHALATGSMHRNRYGHCIAYSTGMPPSEQMHWDPEGAPFVHLCAGTLEQGFHQATEAWAAWLHFHSSPHHFTERVCGHDLIQWIEEFPQAIARAWGSPNTEN
;
A
#
# COMPACT_ATOMS: atom_id res chain seq x y z
N MET A 1 52.19 -0.72 16.28
CA MET A 1 50.87 -0.71 15.64
C MET A 1 50.08 0.44 16.26
N SER A 2 49.22 1.11 15.50
CA SER A 2 48.34 2.15 16.03
C SER A 2 47.23 1.50 16.87
N ALA A 3 46.67 2.21 17.86
CA ALA A 3 45.55 1.70 18.66
C ALA A 3 44.37 1.27 17.77
N ILE A 4 44.10 2.04 16.72
CA ILE A 4 43.15 1.70 15.65
C ILE A 4 43.51 0.37 14.95
N GLY A 5 44.78 0.18 14.57
CA GLY A 5 45.22 -1.04 13.90
C GLY A 5 45.06 -2.30 14.75
N ASP A 6 45.27 -2.18 16.06
CA ASP A 6 45.05 -3.27 17.02
C ASP A 6 43.55 -3.58 17.17
N LEU A 7 42.70 -2.55 17.29
CA LEU A 7 41.24 -2.70 17.34
C LEU A 7 40.66 -3.35 16.07
N LEU A 8 41.14 -2.95 14.89
CA LEU A 8 40.72 -3.55 13.62
C LEU A 8 41.12 -5.03 13.54
N THR A 9 42.30 -5.38 14.05
CA THR A 9 42.76 -6.77 14.08
C THR A 9 41.92 -7.61 15.05
N GLN A 10 41.53 -7.04 16.19
CA GLN A 10 40.61 -7.67 17.12
C GLN A 10 39.23 -7.88 16.48
N LEU A 11 38.69 -6.85 15.81
CA LEU A 11 37.42 -6.91 15.07
C LEU A 11 37.39 -8.01 14.02
N GLU A 12 38.45 -8.17 13.24
CA GLU A 12 38.53 -9.21 12.20
C GLU A 12 38.54 -10.64 12.76
N SER A 13 38.93 -10.78 14.03
CA SER A 13 38.91 -12.05 14.76
C SER A 13 37.69 -12.23 15.68
N ALA A 14 36.86 -11.19 15.82
CA ALA A 14 35.74 -11.16 16.74
C ALA A 14 34.55 -11.95 16.17
N ASP A 15 33.81 -12.62 17.06
CA ASP A 15 32.49 -13.14 16.74
C ASP A 15 31.47 -11.99 16.58
N PRO A 16 30.34 -12.21 15.89
CA PRO A 16 29.33 -11.16 15.67
C PRO A 16 28.76 -10.52 16.94
N ASP A 17 28.77 -11.22 18.09
CA ASP A 17 28.21 -10.69 19.33
C ASP A 17 29.21 -9.76 20.04
N SER A 18 30.51 -10.00 19.88
CA SER A 18 31.58 -9.16 20.45
C SER A 18 32.02 -8.02 19.53
N ALA A 19 31.82 -8.13 18.21
CA ALA A 19 32.20 -7.08 17.25
C ALA A 19 31.61 -5.67 17.56
N PRO A 20 30.35 -5.50 18.00
CA PRO A 20 29.80 -4.19 18.37
C PRO A 20 30.51 -3.50 19.53
N PHE A 21 31.22 -4.25 20.39
CA PHE A 21 32.02 -3.66 21.48
C PHE A 21 33.27 -2.98 20.91
N PHE A 22 34.02 -3.68 20.06
CA PHE A 22 35.23 -3.12 19.46
C PHE A 22 34.92 -2.00 18.47
N VAL A 23 33.78 -2.06 17.77
CA VAL A 23 33.31 -0.94 16.94
C VAL A 23 33.03 0.31 17.78
N ARG A 24 32.46 0.17 18.98
CA ARG A 24 32.26 1.30 19.90
C ARG A 24 33.59 1.89 20.37
N GLN A 25 34.61 1.07 20.60
CA GLN A 25 35.96 1.56 20.92
C GLN A 25 36.59 2.26 19.72
N LEU A 26 36.49 1.67 18.53
CA LEU A 26 37.00 2.24 17.28
C LEU A 26 36.42 3.64 17.02
N LEU A 27 35.12 3.83 17.24
CA LEU A 27 34.43 5.13 17.10
C LEU A 27 34.92 6.21 18.08
N GLN A 28 35.61 5.82 19.17
CA GLN A 28 36.17 6.74 20.16
C GLN A 28 37.63 7.12 19.87
N GLU A 29 38.29 6.44 18.93
CA GLU A 29 39.71 6.68 18.63
C GLU A 29 39.91 7.99 17.85
N GLU A 30 40.80 8.83 18.37
CA GLU A 30 41.26 10.02 17.66
C GLU A 30 42.00 9.61 16.38
N GLY A 31 41.58 10.18 15.24
CA GLY A 31 42.16 9.88 13.93
C GLY A 31 41.46 8.80 13.13
N LEU A 32 40.39 8.16 13.65
CA LEU A 32 39.51 7.28 12.85
C LEU A 32 39.06 7.99 11.57
N ALA A 33 38.54 9.21 11.73
CA ALA A 33 38.07 10.04 10.63
C ALA A 33 39.19 10.59 9.74
N GLU A 34 40.46 10.22 9.92
CA GLU A 34 41.61 10.63 9.10
C GLU A 34 42.31 9.44 8.41
N LEU A 35 41.84 8.22 8.65
CA LEU A 35 42.42 7.02 8.05
C LEU A 35 42.40 7.09 6.51
N ARG A 36 43.39 6.45 5.90
CA ARG A 36 43.53 6.30 4.45
C ARG A 36 43.94 4.88 4.07
N GLY A 37 43.84 4.56 2.79
CA GLY A 37 44.31 3.29 2.26
C GLY A 37 43.60 2.09 2.91
N ALA A 38 44.37 1.02 3.16
CA ALA A 38 43.81 -0.24 3.65
C ALA A 38 43.17 -0.13 5.05
N GLU A 39 43.72 0.67 5.96
CA GLU A 39 43.14 0.86 7.30
C GLU A 39 41.78 1.56 7.25
N ALA A 40 41.61 2.53 6.35
CA ALA A 40 40.31 3.16 6.12
C ALA A 40 39.26 2.17 5.61
N LEU A 41 39.63 1.28 4.66
CA LEU A 41 38.70 0.24 4.18
C LEU A 41 38.34 -0.76 5.27
N ARG A 42 39.30 -1.20 6.09
CA ARG A 42 39.06 -2.11 7.22
C ARG A 42 38.08 -1.48 8.22
N ALA A 43 38.31 -0.21 8.58
CA ALA A 43 37.40 0.53 9.45
C ALA A 43 36.01 0.71 8.83
N ALA A 44 35.93 1.12 7.56
CA ALA A 44 34.67 1.28 6.85
C ALA A 44 33.82 0.00 6.86
N ARG A 45 34.43 -1.17 6.62
CA ARG A 45 33.73 -2.47 6.66
C ARG A 45 33.21 -2.80 8.05
N ALA A 46 34.02 -2.57 9.08
CA ALA A 46 33.58 -2.80 10.46
C ALA A 46 32.39 -1.91 10.81
N LEU A 47 32.44 -0.63 10.42
CA LEU A 47 31.35 0.31 10.66
C LEU A 47 30.09 -0.05 9.86
N SER A 48 30.20 -0.40 8.58
CA SER A 48 29.03 -0.69 7.74
C SER A 48 28.25 -1.94 8.16
N ILE A 49 28.92 -2.89 8.82
CA ILE A 49 28.32 -4.16 9.28
C ILE A 49 27.83 -4.04 10.73
N PHE A 50 28.65 -3.46 11.62
CA PHE A 50 28.42 -3.56 13.07
C PHE A 50 28.13 -2.21 13.74
N ALA A 51 28.41 -1.08 13.08
CA ALA A 51 27.99 0.22 13.60
C ALA A 51 26.59 0.51 13.07
N GLY A 52 25.65 0.81 13.98
CA GLY A 52 24.26 1.02 13.61
C GLY A 52 24.08 2.08 12.50
N PRO A 53 22.89 2.16 11.88
CA PRO A 53 22.68 2.88 10.62
C PRO A 53 23.16 4.35 10.60
N GLN A 54 23.17 5.02 11.75
CA GLN A 54 23.67 6.40 11.88
C GLN A 54 25.17 6.57 11.57
N GLN A 55 25.95 5.48 11.54
CA GLN A 55 27.39 5.51 11.29
C GLN A 55 27.75 5.22 9.82
N LEU A 56 26.77 4.90 8.97
CA LEU A 56 26.97 4.69 7.54
C LEU A 56 27.59 5.90 6.81
N PRO A 57 27.31 7.18 7.17
CA PRO A 57 28.02 8.31 6.57
C PRO A 57 29.53 8.28 6.82
N ILE A 58 29.96 7.90 8.03
CA ILE A 58 31.38 7.78 8.40
C ILE A 58 32.02 6.62 7.64
N ALA A 59 31.35 5.46 7.61
CA ALA A 59 31.80 4.31 6.84
C ALA A 59 31.98 4.65 5.35
N GLY A 60 31.01 5.36 4.77
CA GLY A 60 31.06 5.84 3.39
C GLY A 60 32.25 6.77 3.15
N GLU A 61 32.48 7.76 4.02
CA GLU A 61 33.62 8.68 3.85
C GLU A 61 34.97 7.95 3.87
N LEU A 62 35.15 7.01 4.80
CA LEU A 62 36.35 6.17 4.88
C LEU A 62 36.53 5.29 3.65
N ALA A 63 35.45 4.64 3.17
CA ALA A 63 35.47 3.86 1.95
C ALA A 63 35.80 4.71 0.72
N GLY A 64 35.25 5.93 0.63
CA GLY A 64 35.53 6.88 -0.45
C GLY A 64 37.02 7.28 -0.51
N ARG A 65 37.64 7.54 0.64
CA ARG A 65 39.08 7.84 0.70
C ARG A 65 39.95 6.64 0.36
N ALA A 66 39.56 5.44 0.82
CA ALA A 66 40.24 4.21 0.41
C ALA A 66 40.11 3.97 -1.10
N HIS A 67 38.96 4.31 -1.70
CA HIS A 67 38.75 4.23 -3.14
C HIS A 67 39.62 5.22 -3.91
N THR A 68 39.74 6.48 -3.47
CA THR A 68 40.69 7.46 -4.05
C THR A 68 42.14 7.02 -3.92
N ALA A 69 42.46 6.14 -2.96
CA ALA A 69 43.78 5.53 -2.79
C ALA A 69 43.93 4.18 -3.54
N ASP A 70 43.06 3.88 -4.50
CA ASP A 70 43.05 2.67 -5.34
C ASP A 70 43.02 1.35 -4.55
N VAL A 71 42.41 1.35 -3.36
CA VAL A 71 42.26 0.14 -2.55
C VAL A 71 41.16 -0.76 -3.15
N PRO A 72 41.45 -2.01 -3.53
CA PRO A 72 40.46 -2.91 -4.11
C PRO A 72 39.25 -3.15 -3.20
N GLY A 73 38.04 -3.05 -3.77
CA GLY A 73 36.78 -3.25 -3.06
C GLY A 73 36.34 -2.08 -2.17
N ALA A 74 37.07 -0.95 -2.17
CA ALA A 74 36.64 0.26 -1.47
C ALA A 74 35.52 1.00 -2.20
N GLY A 75 35.55 1.00 -3.54
CA GLY A 75 34.52 1.65 -4.35
C GLY A 75 33.13 1.03 -4.15
N SER A 76 33.04 -0.31 -4.10
CA SER A 76 31.77 -1.02 -3.92
C SER A 76 31.18 -0.76 -2.54
N LEU A 77 32.02 -0.74 -1.50
CA LEU A 77 31.59 -0.40 -0.14
C LEU A 77 31.12 1.06 -0.02
N PHE A 78 31.82 1.99 -0.69
CA PHE A 78 31.37 3.38 -0.76
C PHE A 78 29.98 3.49 -1.37
N ALA A 79 29.78 2.85 -2.52
CA ALA A 79 28.50 2.84 -3.21
C ALA A 79 27.38 2.25 -2.36
N GLU A 80 27.63 1.14 -1.66
CA GLU A 80 26.69 0.51 -0.73
C GLU A 80 26.31 1.46 0.42
N CYS A 81 27.29 2.12 1.04
CA CYS A 81 27.02 3.08 2.11
C CYS A 81 26.20 4.28 1.60
N ALA A 82 26.53 4.80 0.41
CA ALA A 82 25.83 5.91 -0.21
C ALA A 82 24.35 5.57 -0.49
N ASP A 83 24.10 4.39 -1.05
CA ASP A 83 22.74 3.93 -1.37
C ASP A 83 21.91 3.68 -0.10
N LYS A 84 22.49 3.04 0.93
CA LYS A 84 21.82 2.86 2.22
C LYS A 84 21.46 4.20 2.87
N VAL A 85 22.38 5.18 2.86
CA VAL A 85 22.12 6.53 3.40
C VAL A 85 21.04 7.25 2.59
N ALA A 86 21.03 7.10 1.26
CA ALA A 86 20.00 7.68 0.41
C ALA A 86 18.61 7.16 0.81
N LEU A 87 18.45 5.84 0.88
CA LEU A 87 17.18 5.20 1.25
C LEU A 87 16.72 5.57 2.66
N MET A 88 17.64 5.61 3.63
CA MET A 88 17.32 6.06 5.00
C MET A 88 16.81 7.50 5.07
N THR A 89 17.16 8.34 4.10
CA THR A 89 16.71 9.73 4.00
C THR A 89 15.55 9.91 3.02
N GLY A 90 14.89 8.82 2.62
CA GLY A 90 13.74 8.84 1.71
C GLY A 90 14.10 9.16 0.25
N ARG A 91 15.37 9.01 -0.14
CA ARG A 91 15.85 9.25 -1.50
C ARG A 91 16.13 7.93 -2.24
N PRO A 92 15.88 7.86 -3.55
CA PRO A 92 16.29 6.73 -4.38
C PRO A 92 17.80 6.47 -4.27
N GLN A 93 18.22 5.21 -4.41
CA GLN A 93 19.62 4.85 -4.44
C GLN A 93 20.29 5.27 -5.75
N ARG A 94 21.59 5.55 -5.71
CA ARG A 94 22.34 6.00 -6.88
C ARG A 94 22.96 4.85 -7.64
N PHE A 95 23.63 3.97 -6.91
CA PHE A 95 24.44 2.89 -7.48
C PHE A 95 23.72 1.53 -7.49
N GLY A 96 22.42 1.47 -7.22
CA GLY A 96 21.64 0.23 -7.36
C GLY A 96 22.17 -0.97 -6.56
N THR A 97 22.81 -0.74 -5.42
CA THR A 97 23.47 -1.81 -4.62
C THR A 97 22.54 -2.46 -3.59
N VAL A 98 21.46 -1.78 -3.21
CA VAL A 98 20.51 -2.26 -2.21
C VAL A 98 19.37 -3.01 -2.89
N VAL A 99 19.20 -4.26 -2.45
CA VAL A 99 18.08 -5.14 -2.78
C VAL A 99 17.20 -5.26 -1.53
N LEU A 100 15.89 -5.09 -1.71
CA LEU A 100 14.87 -5.18 -0.67
C LEU A 100 13.99 -6.41 -0.94
N GLU A 101 13.22 -6.81 0.06
CA GLU A 101 12.13 -7.77 -0.14
C GLU A 101 10.80 -7.01 -0.30
N HIS A 102 10.04 -7.33 -1.34
CA HIS A 102 8.71 -6.81 -1.60
C HIS A 102 7.78 -7.96 -2.01
N GLN A 103 6.67 -8.13 -1.29
CA GLN A 103 5.72 -9.24 -1.51
C GLN A 103 6.38 -10.63 -1.59
N GLY A 104 7.46 -10.84 -0.82
CA GLY A 104 8.21 -12.10 -0.76
C GLY A 104 9.26 -12.29 -1.87
N ASP A 105 9.39 -11.34 -2.80
CA ASP A 105 10.40 -11.29 -3.85
C ASP A 105 11.53 -10.30 -3.55
N LEU A 106 12.72 -10.60 -4.02
CA LEU A 106 13.83 -9.64 -4.06
C LEU A 106 13.57 -8.61 -5.14
N VAL A 107 13.69 -7.32 -4.80
CA VAL A 107 13.54 -6.19 -5.74
C VAL A 107 14.67 -5.20 -5.53
N MET A 108 15.16 -4.62 -6.62
CA MET A 108 16.09 -3.49 -6.49
C MET A 108 15.34 -2.27 -5.97
N ALA A 109 15.90 -1.58 -4.97
CA ALA A 109 15.31 -0.32 -4.51
C ALA A 109 15.32 0.75 -5.63
N PRO A 110 14.41 1.74 -5.60
CA PRO A 110 14.30 2.75 -6.66
C PRO A 110 15.62 3.47 -6.94
N LEU A 111 15.93 3.72 -8.21
CA LEU A 111 17.17 4.39 -8.63
C LEU A 111 16.96 5.89 -8.93
N ASP A 112 17.97 6.71 -8.64
CA ASP A 112 17.99 8.13 -9.02
C ASP A 112 18.31 8.36 -10.51
N GLY A 113 18.81 7.33 -11.20
CA GLY A 113 19.16 7.35 -12.62
C GLY A 113 20.46 8.10 -12.94
N VAL A 114 21.27 8.47 -11.94
CA VAL A 114 22.47 9.30 -12.11
C VAL A 114 23.72 8.48 -12.42
N ALA A 115 23.87 7.28 -11.84
CA ALA A 115 25.04 6.43 -12.09
C ALA A 115 24.78 5.46 -13.25
N ASP A 116 25.44 5.71 -14.38
CA ASP A 116 25.50 4.78 -15.51
C ASP A 116 26.46 3.60 -15.25
N ASP A 117 26.48 2.63 -16.16
CA ASP A 117 27.31 1.43 -16.02
C ASP A 117 28.82 1.73 -16.08
N GLU A 118 29.24 2.81 -16.74
CA GLU A 118 30.65 3.22 -16.75
C GLU A 118 31.08 3.71 -15.36
N MET A 119 30.26 4.55 -14.74
CA MET A 119 30.44 4.99 -13.36
C MET A 119 30.41 3.79 -12.41
N ARG A 120 29.40 2.92 -12.48
CA ARG A 120 29.31 1.72 -11.63
C ARG A 120 30.56 0.85 -11.72
N LYS A 121 31.05 0.61 -12.93
CA LYS A 121 32.29 -0.15 -13.17
C LYS A 121 33.50 0.50 -12.52
N SER A 122 33.60 1.84 -12.52
CA SER A 122 34.69 2.56 -11.85
C SER A 122 34.69 2.34 -10.32
N PHE A 123 33.53 2.07 -9.72
CA PHE A 123 33.39 1.68 -8.30
C PHE A 123 33.50 0.17 -8.07
N GLY A 124 33.76 -0.64 -9.10
CA GLY A 124 33.86 -2.09 -9.00
C GLY A 124 32.52 -2.80 -8.85
N LEU A 125 31.44 -2.19 -9.34
CA LEU A 125 30.10 -2.77 -9.35
C LEU A 125 29.79 -3.44 -10.70
N PRO A 126 28.94 -4.47 -10.72
CA PRO A 126 28.37 -5.03 -11.95
C PRO A 126 27.46 -4.02 -12.66
N SER A 127 27.09 -4.30 -13.91
CA SER A 127 26.08 -3.48 -14.60
C SER A 127 24.71 -3.58 -13.92
N LEU A 128 23.82 -2.63 -14.21
CA LEU A 128 22.43 -2.71 -13.75
C LEU A 128 21.73 -3.97 -14.29
N ASP A 129 22.01 -4.36 -15.52
CA ASP A 129 21.42 -5.55 -16.13
C ASP A 129 21.88 -6.84 -15.44
N GLU A 130 23.18 -6.95 -15.11
CA GLU A 130 23.72 -8.07 -14.35
C GLU A 130 23.07 -8.18 -12.96
N MET A 131 22.82 -7.04 -12.30
CA MET A 131 22.10 -7.00 -11.02
C MET A 131 20.65 -7.47 -11.16
N ARG A 132 19.92 -6.97 -12.16
CA ARG A 132 18.52 -7.38 -12.42
C ARG A 132 18.43 -8.87 -12.75
N GLN A 133 19.35 -9.40 -13.56
CA GLN A 133 19.42 -10.82 -13.88
C GLN A 133 19.70 -11.67 -12.64
N THR A 134 20.62 -11.24 -11.78
CA THR A 134 20.93 -11.91 -10.51
C THR A 134 19.70 -11.97 -9.60
N VAL A 135 19.03 -10.84 -9.40
CA VAL A 135 17.78 -10.76 -8.59
C VAL A 135 16.70 -11.66 -9.18
N THR A 136 16.51 -11.63 -10.50
CA THR A 136 15.53 -12.46 -11.21
C THR A 136 15.82 -13.94 -11.05
N GLY A 137 17.08 -14.36 -11.19
CA GLY A 137 17.52 -15.73 -11.00
C GLY A 137 17.29 -16.24 -9.58
N GLN A 138 17.58 -15.41 -8.57
CA GLN A 138 17.31 -15.73 -7.17
C GLN A 138 15.81 -15.87 -6.87
N ASN A 139 14.98 -14.99 -7.43
CA ASN A 139 13.52 -15.11 -7.28
C ASN A 139 12.98 -16.37 -7.97
N LYS A 140 13.48 -16.73 -9.16
CA LYS A 140 13.14 -17.99 -9.84
C LYS A 140 13.49 -19.21 -9.00
N LEU A 141 14.69 -19.25 -8.42
CA LEU A 141 15.11 -20.35 -7.55
C LEU A 141 14.19 -20.48 -6.33
N ARG A 142 13.94 -19.38 -5.61
CA ARG A 142 13.04 -19.35 -4.45
C ARG A 142 11.62 -19.78 -4.80
N ALA A 143 11.10 -19.32 -5.95
CA ALA A 143 9.75 -19.64 -6.39
C ALA A 143 9.60 -21.15 -6.73
N ARG A 144 10.65 -21.78 -7.28
CA ARG A 144 10.69 -23.23 -7.51
C ARG A 144 10.70 -24.01 -6.19
N GLU A 145 11.55 -23.63 -5.25
CA GLU A 145 11.59 -24.25 -3.91
C GLU A 145 10.23 -24.15 -3.19
N ARG A 146 9.56 -22.99 -3.31
CA ARG A 146 8.22 -22.76 -2.77
C ARG A 146 7.14 -23.59 -3.47
N TYR A 147 7.28 -23.87 -4.77
CA TYR A 147 6.35 -24.73 -5.49
C TYR A 147 6.41 -26.18 -4.99
N GLU A 148 7.61 -26.68 -4.72
CA GLU A 148 7.84 -28.04 -4.20
C GLU A 148 7.42 -28.22 -2.73
N THR A 149 7.38 -27.14 -1.96
CA THR A 149 7.00 -27.17 -0.54
C THR A 149 5.49 -26.97 -0.40
N GLU A 150 4.83 -27.70 0.50
CA GLU A 150 3.42 -27.43 0.83
C GLU A 150 3.28 -26.20 1.73
N GLY A 151 2.25 -25.39 1.49
CA GLY A 151 1.90 -24.24 2.32
C GLY A 151 2.63 -22.94 1.94
N LEU A 152 2.67 -22.00 2.89
CA LEU A 152 3.18 -20.63 2.73
C LEU A 152 4.32 -20.34 3.71
N PRO A 153 5.25 -19.42 3.37
CA PRO A 153 6.23 -18.92 4.33
C PRO A 153 5.57 -18.33 5.57
N ALA A 154 6.23 -18.45 6.72
CA ALA A 154 5.69 -17.99 8.00
C ALA A 154 5.31 -16.50 7.94
N GLY A 155 4.07 -16.18 8.34
CA GLY A 155 3.56 -14.81 8.36
C GLY A 155 3.15 -14.23 6.99
N GLN A 156 3.30 -14.98 5.90
CA GLN A 156 2.85 -14.56 4.57
C GLN A 156 1.47 -15.13 4.23
N ARG A 157 0.66 -14.35 3.52
CA ARG A 157 -0.68 -14.76 3.03
C ARG A 157 -0.67 -15.21 1.57
N PHE A 158 0.43 -14.96 0.88
CA PHE A 158 0.70 -15.48 -0.45
C PHE A 158 2.21 -15.50 -0.68
N CYS A 159 2.65 -16.25 -1.68
CA CYS A 159 4.03 -16.18 -2.16
C CYS A 159 4.11 -16.51 -3.65
N ARG A 160 5.12 -15.98 -4.35
CA ARG A 160 5.44 -16.43 -5.71
C ARG A 160 5.88 -17.89 -5.68
N ILE A 161 5.29 -18.68 -6.57
CA ILE A 161 5.68 -20.06 -6.87
C ILE A 161 6.06 -20.15 -8.35
N TRP A 162 6.74 -21.23 -8.74
CA TRP A 162 7.05 -21.46 -10.15
C TRP A 162 7.10 -22.94 -10.49
N SER A 163 6.12 -23.40 -11.26
CA SER A 163 6.04 -24.77 -11.77
C SER A 163 6.83 -24.98 -13.06
N GLU A 164 7.47 -23.93 -13.59
CA GLU A 164 8.12 -23.92 -14.91
C GLU A 164 7.15 -24.25 -16.05
N PRO A 165 6.01 -23.54 -16.19
CA PRO A 165 5.03 -23.84 -17.24
C PRO A 165 5.61 -23.59 -18.62
N SER A 166 5.28 -24.47 -19.56
CA SER A 166 5.61 -24.32 -20.98
C SER A 166 4.75 -23.23 -21.64
N ALA A 167 5.27 -22.66 -22.74
CA ALA A 167 4.52 -21.71 -23.56
C ALA A 167 3.20 -22.28 -24.10
N GLU A 168 3.14 -23.59 -24.35
CA GLU A 168 1.93 -24.26 -24.83
C GLU A 168 0.87 -24.41 -23.74
N GLU A 169 1.26 -24.80 -22.52
CA GLU A 169 0.35 -24.87 -21.37
C GLU A 169 -0.30 -23.50 -21.07
N VAL A 170 0.49 -22.43 -21.10
CA VAL A 170 -0.02 -21.07 -20.90
C VAL A 170 -0.89 -20.61 -22.07
N ARG A 171 -0.56 -20.98 -23.31
CA ARG A 171 -1.40 -20.68 -24.49
C ARG A 171 -2.77 -21.34 -24.36
N GLN A 172 -2.83 -22.62 -23.97
CA GLN A 172 -4.10 -23.33 -23.71
C GLN A 172 -4.87 -22.73 -22.53
N GLY A 173 -4.16 -22.35 -21.45
CA GLY A 173 -4.76 -21.64 -20.31
C GLY A 173 -5.44 -20.33 -20.74
N LEU A 174 -4.79 -19.54 -21.59
CA LEU A 174 -5.35 -18.30 -22.13
C LEU A 174 -6.53 -18.52 -23.09
N GLU A 175 -6.57 -19.64 -23.81
CA GLU A 175 -7.74 -19.99 -24.64
C GLU A 175 -8.97 -20.32 -23.78
N GLN A 176 -8.78 -21.00 -22.64
CA GLN A 176 -9.85 -21.31 -21.70
C GLN A 176 -10.24 -20.12 -20.82
N PHE A 177 -9.26 -19.32 -20.42
CA PHE A 177 -9.39 -18.18 -19.50
C PHE A 177 -8.86 -16.91 -20.18
N PRO A 178 -9.63 -16.30 -21.11
CA PRO A 178 -9.15 -15.20 -21.95
C PRO A 178 -8.79 -13.93 -21.17
N ASN A 179 -9.32 -13.76 -19.95
CA ASN A 179 -8.94 -12.65 -19.06
C ASN A 179 -7.62 -12.90 -18.31
N GLY A 180 -6.97 -14.04 -18.53
CA GLY A 180 -5.61 -14.27 -18.04
C GLY A 180 -5.48 -14.66 -16.58
N ALA A 181 -6.52 -15.19 -15.94
CA ALA A 181 -6.44 -15.70 -14.57
C ALA A 181 -7.16 -17.04 -14.42
N TRP A 182 -6.48 -18.00 -13.80
CA TRP A 182 -7.05 -19.30 -13.42
C TRP A 182 -6.32 -19.88 -12.22
N SER A 183 -6.92 -20.86 -11.56
CA SER A 183 -6.36 -21.46 -10.35
C SER A 183 -6.45 -22.98 -10.36
N VAL A 184 -5.46 -23.62 -9.73
CA VAL A 184 -5.47 -25.05 -9.41
C VAL A 184 -5.26 -25.17 -7.90
N GLY A 185 -6.33 -25.48 -7.17
CA GLY A 185 -6.32 -25.35 -5.72
C GLY A 185 -6.02 -23.90 -5.31
N ASN A 186 -5.00 -23.70 -4.47
CA ASN A 186 -4.57 -22.38 -4.00
C ASN A 186 -3.50 -21.72 -4.89
N ASP A 187 -3.15 -22.34 -6.02
CA ASP A 187 -2.13 -21.84 -6.93
C ASP A 187 -2.81 -21.06 -8.06
N LEU A 188 -2.70 -19.74 -7.99
CA LEU A 188 -3.17 -18.78 -8.99
C LEU A 188 -2.12 -18.66 -10.09
N THR A 189 -2.56 -18.71 -11.35
CA THR A 189 -1.77 -18.29 -12.50
C THR A 189 -2.37 -17.02 -13.09
N LEU A 190 -1.54 -15.99 -13.25
CA LEU A 190 -1.86 -14.79 -14.03
C LEU A 190 -0.98 -14.77 -15.28
N ALA A 191 -1.59 -14.67 -16.44
CA ALA A 191 -0.88 -14.66 -17.72
C ALA A 191 -1.50 -13.71 -18.74
N CYS A 192 -0.68 -13.19 -19.65
CA CYS A 192 -1.16 -12.35 -20.75
C CYS A 192 -0.25 -12.45 -21.97
N ARG A 193 -0.75 -11.97 -23.12
CA ARG A 193 0.04 -11.72 -24.33
C ARG A 193 0.46 -10.26 -24.39
N SER A 194 1.74 -9.98 -24.62
CA SER A 194 2.25 -8.63 -24.81
C SER A 194 3.65 -8.61 -25.44
N ASP A 195 3.87 -7.64 -26.34
CA ASP A 195 5.19 -7.31 -26.91
C ASP A 195 5.98 -6.32 -26.05
N ALA A 196 5.47 -5.95 -24.86
CA ALA A 196 6.17 -5.05 -23.95
C ALA A 196 7.47 -5.68 -23.42
N ALA A 197 8.45 -4.84 -23.06
CA ALA A 197 9.72 -5.29 -22.49
C ALA A 197 9.58 -5.89 -21.07
N GLY A 198 8.49 -5.61 -20.38
CA GLY A 198 8.18 -6.14 -19.06
C GLY A 198 6.71 -5.92 -18.72
N ILE A 199 6.14 -6.86 -17.97
CA ILE A 199 4.75 -6.80 -17.47
C ILE A 199 4.73 -7.04 -15.97
N ILE A 200 3.85 -6.33 -15.27
CA ILE A 200 3.52 -6.57 -13.87
C ILE A 200 1.99 -6.67 -13.72
N PRO A 201 1.45 -7.62 -12.94
CA PRO A 201 0.05 -7.59 -12.57
C PRO A 201 -0.18 -6.56 -11.46
N GLY A 202 -1.43 -6.20 -11.22
CA GLY A 202 -1.80 -5.37 -10.07
C GLY A 202 -3.29 -5.03 -10.06
N PRO A 203 -3.81 -4.39 -8.99
CA PRO A 203 -3.05 -3.76 -7.90
C PRO A 203 -2.65 -4.70 -6.75
N VAL A 204 -3.24 -5.89 -6.64
CA VAL A 204 -3.01 -6.75 -5.46
C VAL A 204 -1.64 -7.42 -5.49
N PHE A 205 -1.27 -8.02 -6.62
CA PHE A 205 -0.01 -8.74 -6.78
C PHE A 205 0.93 -8.00 -7.72
N GLU A 206 1.79 -7.15 -7.17
CA GLU A 206 2.77 -6.36 -7.93
C GLU A 206 4.09 -7.15 -8.07
N LEU A 207 3.99 -8.32 -8.71
CA LEU A 207 5.09 -9.27 -8.92
C LEU A 207 5.44 -9.31 -10.41
N PRO A 208 6.59 -8.76 -10.87
CA PRO A 208 6.95 -8.73 -12.29
C PRO A 208 6.90 -10.11 -12.92
N MET A 209 6.19 -10.22 -14.04
CA MET A 209 5.94 -11.48 -14.74
C MET A 209 7.20 -11.95 -15.46
N TRP A 210 7.32 -13.25 -15.68
CA TRP A 210 8.39 -13.81 -16.48
C TRP A 210 7.91 -14.13 -17.88
N ASN A 211 8.70 -13.72 -18.87
CA ASN A 211 8.50 -14.09 -20.25
C ASN A 211 8.80 -15.60 -20.41
N LEU A 212 7.94 -16.28 -21.17
CA LEU A 212 8.13 -17.69 -21.49
C LEU A 212 8.94 -17.84 -22.77
N GLU A 213 9.82 -18.83 -22.78
CA GLU A 213 10.60 -19.20 -23.95
C GLU A 213 9.89 -20.30 -24.75
N ASP A 214 10.06 -20.31 -26.07
CA ASP A 214 9.65 -21.42 -26.92
C ASP A 214 10.65 -22.59 -26.86
N GLU A 215 10.38 -23.67 -27.59
CA GLU A 215 11.25 -24.85 -27.63
C GLU A 215 12.68 -24.55 -28.14
N SER A 216 12.88 -23.43 -28.83
CA SER A 216 14.18 -22.99 -29.32
C SER A 216 14.95 -22.11 -28.33
N GLY A 217 14.33 -21.76 -27.20
CA GLY A 217 14.86 -20.82 -26.21
C GLY A 217 14.64 -19.36 -26.58
N ALA A 218 13.80 -19.06 -27.56
CA ALA A 218 13.47 -17.69 -27.93
C ALA A 218 12.31 -17.16 -27.07
N GLN A 219 12.40 -15.91 -26.63
CA GLN A 219 11.33 -15.23 -25.91
C GLN A 219 10.05 -15.15 -26.75
N THR A 220 8.92 -15.42 -26.12
CA THR A 220 7.60 -15.38 -26.75
C THR A 220 6.86 -14.08 -26.42
N ASP A 221 5.62 -13.93 -26.89
CA ASP A 221 4.70 -12.87 -26.44
C ASP A 221 4.04 -13.17 -25.08
N LEU A 222 4.33 -14.32 -24.47
CA LEU A 222 3.65 -14.81 -23.28
C LEU A 222 4.38 -14.39 -22.01
N TRP A 223 3.62 -13.77 -21.11
CA TRP A 223 4.06 -13.41 -19.77
C TRP A 223 3.25 -14.20 -18.75
N CYS A 224 3.91 -14.68 -17.70
CA CYS A 224 3.29 -15.49 -16.66
C CYS A 224 3.84 -15.16 -15.27
N VAL A 225 2.96 -15.17 -14.27
CA VAL A 225 3.33 -15.27 -12.85
C VAL A 225 2.41 -16.29 -12.18
N GLN A 226 2.97 -17.07 -11.26
CA GLN A 226 2.24 -18.03 -10.45
C GLN A 226 2.39 -17.67 -8.98
N ILE A 227 1.28 -17.73 -8.24
CA ILE A 227 1.18 -17.23 -6.87
C ILE A 227 0.37 -18.23 -6.06
N ARG A 228 0.93 -18.74 -4.97
CA ARG A 228 0.15 -19.48 -3.98
C ARG A 228 -0.51 -18.50 -3.04
N VAL A 229 -1.83 -18.59 -2.85
CA VAL A 229 -2.62 -17.66 -2.02
C VAL A 229 -3.37 -18.45 -0.95
N ASP A 230 -3.31 -17.98 0.30
CA ASP A 230 -4.12 -18.51 1.40
C ASP A 230 -5.61 -18.33 1.09
N ARG A 231 -6.39 -19.42 1.15
CA ARG A 231 -7.86 -19.42 0.92
C ARG A 231 -8.26 -18.77 -0.41
N LEU A 232 -7.59 -19.15 -1.51
CA LEU A 232 -7.81 -18.57 -2.83
C LEU A 232 -9.26 -18.76 -3.32
N ASP A 233 -9.90 -19.86 -2.92
CA ASP A 233 -11.30 -20.15 -3.18
C ASP A 233 -12.28 -19.15 -2.54
N GLU A 234 -11.87 -18.42 -1.51
CA GLU A 234 -12.65 -17.33 -0.91
C GLU A 234 -12.25 -15.95 -1.44
N ALA A 235 -11.24 -15.87 -2.31
CA ALA A 235 -10.64 -14.60 -2.70
C ALA A 235 -11.49 -13.78 -3.67
N VAL A 236 -11.46 -12.46 -3.51
CA VAL A 236 -12.06 -11.49 -4.43
C VAL A 236 -11.07 -10.35 -4.64
N PHE A 237 -10.64 -10.09 -5.87
CA PHE A 237 -9.78 -8.94 -6.16
C PHE A 237 -9.84 -8.53 -7.63
N GLY A 238 -9.56 -7.27 -7.91
CA GLY A 238 -9.30 -6.78 -9.25
C GLY A 238 -7.88 -7.10 -9.69
N TYR A 239 -7.70 -7.34 -10.99
CA TYR A 239 -6.38 -7.40 -11.58
C TYR A 239 -6.33 -6.81 -12.99
N GLY A 240 -5.15 -6.34 -13.38
CA GLY A 240 -4.80 -5.92 -14.73
C GLY A 240 -3.33 -6.22 -15.01
N PHE A 241 -2.91 -5.99 -16.26
CA PHE A 241 -1.52 -6.20 -16.70
C PHE A 241 -0.95 -4.86 -17.15
N TRP A 242 0.09 -4.38 -16.48
CA TRP A 242 0.70 -3.09 -16.75
C TRP A 242 2.08 -3.28 -17.36
N SER A 243 2.36 -2.52 -18.43
CA SER A 243 3.70 -2.49 -19.02
C SER A 243 4.68 -1.78 -18.08
N LEU A 244 5.90 -2.28 -18.01
CA LEU A 244 6.98 -1.67 -17.26
C LEU A 244 7.84 -0.77 -18.17
N ASP A 245 8.31 0.34 -17.63
CA ASP A 245 9.37 1.13 -18.24
C ASP A 245 10.75 0.47 -18.03
N ASN A 246 11.80 1.08 -18.59
CA ASN A 246 13.18 0.58 -18.46
C ASN A 246 13.70 0.57 -17.01
N ASN A 247 13.05 1.30 -16.11
CA ASN A 247 13.39 1.31 -14.69
C ASN A 247 12.65 0.21 -13.91
N GLY A 248 11.68 -0.46 -14.53
CA GLY A 248 10.83 -1.47 -13.90
C GLY A 248 9.60 -0.87 -13.23
N MET A 249 9.21 0.35 -13.59
CA MET A 249 8.03 1.02 -13.04
C MET A 249 6.80 0.85 -13.96
N PRO A 250 5.58 0.65 -13.42
CA PRO A 250 4.38 0.55 -14.22
C PRO A 250 4.09 1.84 -15.01
N ILE A 251 3.82 1.71 -16.31
CA ILE A 251 3.39 2.80 -17.19
C ILE A 251 1.87 2.93 -17.10
N GLY A 252 1.39 4.01 -16.46
CA GLY A 252 -0.05 4.34 -16.39
C GLY A 252 -0.92 3.43 -15.50
N GLY A 253 -0.34 2.47 -14.80
CA GLY A 253 -1.04 1.40 -14.09
C GLY A 253 -1.27 1.63 -12.59
N ARG A 254 -1.96 2.70 -12.19
CA ARG A 254 -2.37 2.87 -10.77
C ARG A 254 -3.80 3.41 -10.67
N GLY A 255 -4.72 2.72 -11.33
CA GLY A 255 -6.14 3.05 -11.38
C GLY A 255 -7.02 1.82 -11.22
N PRO A 256 -8.35 1.99 -11.25
CA PRO A 256 -9.27 0.86 -11.29
C PRO A 256 -8.94 -0.04 -12.49
N VAL A 257 -8.98 -1.34 -12.25
CA VAL A 257 -8.76 -2.37 -13.26
C VAL A 257 -10.10 -2.96 -13.69
N ASP A 258 -10.16 -3.61 -14.86
CA ASP A 258 -11.40 -4.16 -15.40
C ASP A 258 -11.61 -5.63 -15.03
N ASN A 259 -10.54 -6.43 -14.93
CA ASN A 259 -10.68 -7.85 -14.63
C ASN A 259 -10.88 -8.10 -13.14
N ARG A 260 -11.63 -9.16 -12.82
CA ARG A 260 -11.89 -9.59 -11.44
C ARG A 260 -11.60 -11.08 -11.32
N TYR A 261 -10.90 -11.45 -10.25
CA TYR A 261 -10.83 -12.81 -9.79
C TYR A 261 -11.85 -12.98 -8.65
N ARG A 262 -12.64 -14.05 -8.71
CA ARG A 262 -13.58 -14.45 -7.67
C ARG A 262 -13.48 -15.96 -7.48
N GLY A 263 -13.02 -16.39 -6.31
CA GLY A 263 -12.94 -17.80 -5.96
C GLY A 263 -14.33 -18.45 -5.83
N GLU A 264 -14.38 -19.78 -5.87
CA GLU A 264 -15.64 -20.55 -5.91
C GLU A 264 -16.50 -20.38 -4.65
N LEU A 265 -15.88 -20.11 -3.49
CA LEU A 265 -16.52 -19.89 -2.20
C LEU A 265 -16.63 -18.40 -1.83
N ALA A 266 -16.13 -17.51 -2.67
CA ALA A 266 -16.26 -16.08 -2.44
C ALA A 266 -17.74 -15.65 -2.39
N PRO A 267 -18.07 -14.58 -1.63
CA PRO A 267 -19.41 -14.00 -1.65
C PRO A 267 -19.87 -13.70 -3.07
N LYS A 268 -21.17 -13.74 -3.33
CA LYS A 268 -21.69 -13.32 -4.63
C LYS A 268 -21.44 -11.83 -4.83
N GLU A 269 -21.16 -11.43 -6.07
CA GLU A 269 -21.07 -10.03 -6.42
C GLU A 269 -22.38 -9.32 -6.10
N MET A 270 -22.28 -8.16 -5.44
CA MET A 270 -23.46 -7.36 -5.15
C MET A 270 -23.95 -6.63 -6.41
N PRO A 271 -25.28 -6.47 -6.56
CA PRO A 271 -25.85 -5.67 -7.64
C PRO A 271 -25.26 -4.26 -7.69
N SER A 272 -25.16 -3.72 -8.91
CA SER A 272 -24.64 -2.40 -9.21
C SER A 272 -25.46 -1.81 -10.35
N ASN A 273 -25.82 -0.54 -10.23
CA ASN A 273 -26.38 0.24 -11.35
C ASN A 273 -25.23 0.84 -12.19
N GLU A 274 -25.54 1.32 -13.40
CA GLU A 274 -24.61 2.12 -14.21
C GLU A 274 -24.76 3.61 -13.87
N ASP A 275 -23.73 4.43 -14.15
CA ASP A 275 -23.76 5.87 -13.79
C ASP A 275 -24.91 6.63 -14.46
N ASP A 276 -25.27 6.27 -15.69
CA ASP A 276 -26.37 6.87 -16.47
C ASP A 276 -27.72 6.21 -16.20
N ALA A 277 -27.76 5.22 -15.30
CA ALA A 277 -28.94 4.44 -14.93
C ALA A 277 -29.13 4.36 -13.41
N LEU A 278 -28.63 5.36 -12.67
CA LEU A 278 -28.95 5.49 -11.24
C LEU A 278 -30.44 5.84 -11.05
N ASP A 279 -31.08 5.22 -10.06
CA ASP A 279 -32.44 5.55 -9.63
C ASP A 279 -32.47 6.84 -8.80
N GLY A 280 -31.42 7.08 -8.01
CA GLY A 280 -31.15 8.34 -7.32
C GLY A 280 -30.45 9.39 -8.19
N LEU A 281 -30.07 10.51 -7.58
CA LEU A 281 -29.41 11.63 -8.25
C LEU A 281 -28.00 11.87 -7.71
N LEU A 282 -26.99 11.69 -8.56
CA LEU A 282 -25.62 12.10 -8.29
C LEU A 282 -25.32 13.46 -8.95
N SER A 283 -24.88 14.44 -8.16
CA SER A 283 -24.56 15.79 -8.62
C SER A 283 -23.21 16.27 -8.10
N THR A 284 -22.60 17.26 -8.77
CA THR A 284 -21.35 17.89 -8.34
C THR A 284 -21.57 19.38 -8.09
N HIS A 285 -21.13 19.85 -6.93
CA HIS A 285 -21.28 21.24 -6.49
C HIS A 285 -19.91 21.88 -6.27
N GLU A 286 -19.78 23.15 -6.60
CA GLU A 286 -18.61 23.97 -6.24
C GLU A 286 -18.88 24.64 -4.89
N PHE A 287 -17.96 24.48 -3.94
CA PHE A 287 -18.09 25.03 -2.59
C PHE A 287 -16.87 25.88 -2.24
N THR A 288 -17.09 27.14 -1.88
CA THR A 288 -16.01 28.03 -1.43
C THR A 288 -15.81 27.88 0.08
N SER A 289 -14.72 27.20 0.48
CA SER A 289 -14.40 26.97 1.88
C SER A 289 -13.68 28.18 2.49
N THR A 290 -14.16 28.63 3.64
CA THR A 290 -13.48 29.69 4.41
C THR A 290 -12.30 29.09 5.20
N ALA A 291 -12.48 27.89 5.75
CA ALA A 291 -11.46 27.18 6.51
C ALA A 291 -10.25 26.80 5.64
N LEU A 292 -10.48 26.27 4.42
CA LEU A 292 -9.39 25.91 3.49
C LEU A 292 -8.87 27.10 2.69
N ARG A 293 -9.67 28.16 2.51
CA ARG A 293 -9.38 29.34 1.65
C ARG A 293 -9.25 28.99 0.18
N GLU A 294 -10.06 28.04 -0.28
CA GLU A 294 -10.10 27.57 -1.66
C GLU A 294 -11.51 27.10 -2.04
N ASN A 295 -11.71 26.81 -3.32
CA ASN A 295 -12.90 26.13 -3.79
C ASN A 295 -12.66 24.62 -3.77
N ARG A 296 -13.65 23.87 -3.28
CA ARG A 296 -13.65 22.41 -3.30
C ARG A 296 -14.90 21.90 -4.02
N ARG A 297 -14.71 20.96 -4.94
CA ARG A 297 -15.80 20.22 -5.55
C ARG A 297 -16.35 19.19 -4.57
N ILE A 298 -17.67 19.02 -4.54
CA ILE A 298 -18.35 18.08 -3.66
C ILE A 298 -19.32 17.25 -4.50
N LYS A 299 -19.20 15.93 -4.42
CA LYS A 299 -20.19 14.99 -4.95
C LYS A 299 -21.30 14.80 -3.93
N VAL A 300 -22.54 14.93 -4.36
CA VAL A 300 -23.73 14.72 -3.53
C VAL A 300 -24.62 13.70 -4.21
N TYR A 301 -24.92 12.62 -3.49
CA TYR A 301 -25.93 11.63 -3.89
C TYR A 301 -27.20 11.82 -3.07
N LEU A 302 -28.32 11.95 -3.77
CA LEU A 302 -29.67 11.92 -3.21
C LEU A 302 -30.32 10.57 -3.58
N PRO A 303 -30.91 9.85 -2.63
CA PRO A 303 -31.57 8.58 -2.94
C PRO A 303 -32.83 8.81 -3.78
N PRO A 304 -33.36 7.76 -4.45
CA PRO A 304 -34.63 7.84 -5.16
C PRO A 304 -35.74 8.35 -4.24
N ASP A 305 -36.68 9.10 -4.82
CA ASP A 305 -37.83 9.70 -4.14
C ASP A 305 -37.48 10.66 -2.97
N HIS A 306 -36.26 11.21 -2.94
CA HIS A 306 -35.88 12.24 -1.95
C HIS A 306 -36.85 13.43 -1.98
N GLN A 307 -37.35 13.80 -0.80
CA GLN A 307 -38.20 14.96 -0.61
C GLN A 307 -37.47 15.96 0.29
N LEU A 308 -37.44 17.23 -0.13
CA LEU A 308 -37.03 18.30 0.75
C LEU A 308 -37.88 18.25 2.03
N HIS A 309 -37.23 18.35 3.19
CA HIS A 309 -37.78 18.21 4.54
C HIS A 309 -37.95 16.79 5.12
N SER A 310 -37.61 15.72 4.40
CA SER A 310 -37.33 14.44 5.07
C SER A 310 -35.90 14.50 5.61
N GLN A 311 -35.73 14.65 6.93
CA GLN A 311 -34.40 14.56 7.54
C GLN A 311 -33.85 13.15 7.32
N LEU A 312 -32.97 13.00 6.33
CA LEU A 312 -32.41 11.70 5.96
C LEU A 312 -31.11 11.43 6.73
N PRO A 313 -30.82 10.15 7.03
CA PRO A 313 -29.47 9.77 7.41
C PRO A 313 -28.45 10.22 6.36
N VAL A 314 -27.24 10.55 6.82
CA VAL A 314 -26.19 11.10 5.96
C VAL A 314 -24.85 10.44 6.25
N VAL A 315 -24.15 10.08 5.18
CA VAL A 315 -22.74 9.71 5.22
C VAL A 315 -21.91 10.85 4.65
N TYR A 316 -21.02 11.39 5.47
CA TYR A 316 -19.97 12.30 5.03
C TYR A 316 -18.75 11.47 4.63
N SER A 317 -18.43 11.43 3.35
CA SER A 317 -17.35 10.60 2.80
C SER A 317 -16.13 11.45 2.42
N THR A 318 -14.93 10.91 2.59
CA THR A 318 -13.76 11.42 1.88
C THR A 318 -13.79 11.04 0.40
N ASP A 319 -12.91 11.65 -0.40
CA ASP A 319 -12.58 11.18 -1.76
C ASP A 319 -13.73 11.20 -2.77
N GLY A 320 -14.50 12.30 -2.79
CA GLY A 320 -15.62 12.48 -3.71
C GLY A 320 -15.28 12.25 -5.19
N ASN A 321 -14.05 12.54 -5.61
CA ASN A 321 -13.60 12.25 -6.98
C ASN A 321 -13.51 10.75 -7.33
N MET A 322 -13.65 9.85 -6.35
CA MET A 322 -13.59 8.39 -6.50
C MET A 322 -14.88 7.70 -6.00
N ILE A 323 -15.94 8.45 -5.66
CA ILE A 323 -17.12 7.90 -4.97
C ILE A 323 -18.09 7.14 -5.90
N GLU A 324 -18.04 7.37 -7.21
CA GLU A 324 -19.00 6.85 -8.19
C GLU A 324 -19.22 5.33 -8.10
N PRO A 325 -18.18 4.46 -8.04
CA PRO A 325 -18.37 3.02 -7.88
C PRO A 325 -19.10 2.61 -6.60
N TYR A 326 -18.99 3.40 -5.52
CA TYR A 326 -19.74 3.18 -4.28
C TYR A 326 -21.21 3.53 -4.49
N ILE A 327 -21.49 4.67 -5.14
CA ILE A 327 -22.85 5.13 -5.42
C ILE A 327 -23.62 4.09 -6.23
N ARG A 328 -23.02 3.53 -7.27
CA ARG A 328 -23.66 2.51 -8.12
C ARG A 328 -24.21 1.31 -7.33
N ARG A 329 -23.47 0.84 -6.32
CA ARG A 329 -23.89 -0.29 -5.47
C ARG A 329 -24.81 0.12 -4.35
N ILE A 330 -24.63 1.32 -3.80
CA ILE A 330 -25.55 1.89 -2.81
C ILE A 330 -26.93 2.12 -3.42
N ASP A 331 -27.00 2.70 -4.61
CA ASP A 331 -28.24 2.96 -5.33
C ASP A 331 -29.00 1.66 -5.61
N ALA A 332 -28.32 0.65 -6.17
CA ALA A 332 -28.90 -0.67 -6.39
C ALA A 332 -29.38 -1.34 -5.08
N ALA A 333 -28.62 -1.19 -3.98
CA ALA A 333 -28.98 -1.73 -2.68
C ALA A 333 -30.19 -1.01 -2.05
N ILE A 334 -30.36 0.30 -2.27
CA ILE A 334 -31.55 1.05 -1.86
C ILE A 334 -32.75 0.57 -2.67
N SER A 335 -32.64 0.49 -3.99
CA SER A 335 -33.72 0.06 -4.89
C SER A 335 -34.18 -1.37 -4.63
N SER A 336 -33.28 -2.27 -4.19
CA SER A 336 -33.64 -3.62 -3.79
C SER A 336 -34.19 -3.75 -2.36
N GLY A 337 -34.22 -2.65 -1.58
CA GLY A 337 -34.61 -2.64 -0.18
C GLY A 337 -33.61 -3.34 0.77
N LEU A 338 -32.36 -3.52 0.34
CA LEU A 338 -31.30 -4.08 1.18
C LEU A 338 -30.91 -3.09 2.29
N ILE A 339 -30.85 -1.81 1.97
CA ILE A 339 -30.57 -0.71 2.89
C ILE A 339 -31.63 0.38 2.74
N GLN A 340 -31.81 1.19 3.79
CA GLN A 340 -32.73 2.33 3.72
C GLN A 340 -32.12 3.50 2.92
N PRO A 341 -32.96 4.39 2.36
CA PRO A 341 -32.51 5.62 1.72
C PRO A 341 -31.67 6.52 2.64
N PHE A 342 -30.57 7.05 2.13
CA PHE A 342 -29.70 8.00 2.84
C PHE A 342 -28.93 8.89 1.87
N LEU A 343 -28.37 9.99 2.38
CA LEU A 343 -27.58 10.98 1.63
C LEU A 343 -26.08 10.66 1.68
N ILE A 344 -25.36 10.89 0.59
CA ILE A 344 -23.88 10.92 0.63
C ILE A 344 -23.40 12.30 0.24
N VAL A 345 -22.53 12.88 1.07
CA VAL A 345 -21.85 14.15 0.82
C VAL A 345 -20.35 13.89 0.84
N ALA A 346 -19.71 13.99 -0.32
CA ALA A 346 -18.32 13.59 -0.51
C ALA A 346 -17.48 14.71 -1.15
N PRO A 347 -16.78 15.53 -0.36
CA PRO A 347 -15.79 16.47 -0.89
C PRO A 347 -14.69 15.73 -1.66
N HIS A 348 -14.24 16.30 -2.78
CA HIS A 348 -13.09 15.78 -3.51
C HIS A 348 -11.84 15.82 -2.63
N ALA A 349 -10.92 14.88 -2.83
CA ALA A 349 -9.62 14.92 -2.17
C ALA A 349 -8.78 16.10 -2.68
N ALA A 350 -7.85 16.57 -1.85
CA ALA A 350 -6.77 17.43 -2.33
C ALA A 350 -5.87 16.66 -3.33
N PRO A 351 -5.16 17.36 -4.22
CA PRO A 351 -4.33 16.70 -5.23
C PRO A 351 -3.28 15.77 -4.64
N MET A 352 -3.05 14.66 -5.35
CA MET A 352 -1.87 13.83 -5.21
C MET A 352 -1.15 13.85 -6.56
N ASP A 353 -0.02 14.52 -6.63
CA ASP A 353 0.75 14.66 -7.86
C ASP A 353 2.27 14.63 -7.60
N HIS A 354 3.05 14.93 -8.63
CA HIS A 354 4.51 14.95 -8.55
C HIS A 354 5.10 15.94 -7.51
N THR A 355 4.30 16.89 -7.00
CA THR A 355 4.71 17.87 -5.98
C THR A 355 4.46 17.39 -4.55
N GLY A 356 3.63 16.35 -4.37
CA GLY A 356 3.37 15.74 -3.06
C GLY A 356 1.99 15.11 -2.93
N ASN A 357 1.74 14.60 -1.72
CA ASN A 357 0.45 14.02 -1.34
C ASN A 357 -0.29 15.00 -0.42
N GLU A 358 -0.95 16.00 -0.99
CA GLU A 358 -1.70 16.99 -0.21
C GLU A 358 -2.91 16.39 0.51
N ARG A 359 -3.49 15.33 -0.08
CA ARG A 359 -4.57 14.54 0.54
C ARG A 359 -4.16 14.01 1.92
N ALA A 360 -2.97 13.42 2.05
CA ALA A 360 -2.48 12.93 3.34
C ALA A 360 -2.32 14.06 4.37
N LEU A 361 -1.87 15.25 3.94
CA LEU A 361 -1.73 16.42 4.81
C LEU A 361 -3.09 16.93 5.35
N GLU A 362 -4.18 16.73 4.61
CA GLU A 362 -5.54 17.06 5.06
C GLU A 362 -6.17 15.96 5.91
N TYR A 363 -5.85 14.70 5.64
CA TYR A 363 -6.54 13.55 6.21
C TYR A 363 -5.88 12.98 7.46
N LEU A 364 -4.55 13.02 7.57
CA LEU A 364 -3.81 12.29 8.59
C LEU A 364 -3.19 13.22 9.64
N PRO A 365 -3.47 13.02 10.94
CA PRO A 365 -2.79 13.72 12.02
C PRO A 365 -1.26 13.50 11.99
N GLY A 366 -0.48 14.53 12.33
CA GLY A 366 0.99 14.45 12.41
C GLY A 366 1.73 14.66 11.08
N PHE A 367 1.03 14.73 9.95
CA PHE A 367 1.63 15.07 8.65
C PHE A 367 1.74 16.60 8.45
N ASP A 368 0.65 17.32 8.68
CA ASP A 368 0.60 18.78 8.81
C ASP A 368 -0.61 19.15 9.68
N ASP A 369 -0.38 19.33 10.98
CA ASP A 369 -1.47 19.57 11.94
C ASP A 369 -2.26 20.84 11.61
N GLN A 370 -1.63 21.88 11.04
CA GLN A 370 -2.35 23.10 10.69
C GLN A 370 -3.26 22.90 9.49
N ARG A 371 -2.84 22.11 8.49
CA ARG A 371 -3.66 21.76 7.33
C ARG A 371 -4.77 20.80 7.73
N PHE A 372 -4.47 19.81 8.55
CA PHE A 372 -5.45 18.90 9.15
C PHE A 372 -6.53 19.68 9.92
N ASP A 373 -6.18 20.60 10.81
CA ASP A 373 -7.14 21.42 11.58
C ASP A 373 -8.02 22.34 10.72
N ARG A 374 -7.51 22.81 9.57
CA ARG A 374 -8.33 23.54 8.59
C ARG A 374 -9.31 22.60 7.90
N HIS A 375 -8.85 21.41 7.53
CA HIS A 375 -9.70 20.40 6.91
C HIS A 375 -10.79 19.90 7.87
N GLN A 376 -10.51 19.72 9.17
CA GLN A 376 -11.51 19.38 10.18
C GLN A 376 -12.66 20.41 10.24
N ARG A 377 -12.34 21.71 10.29
CA ARG A 377 -13.36 22.78 10.27
C ARG A 377 -14.16 22.81 8.97
N PHE A 378 -13.49 22.61 7.84
CA PHE A 378 -14.18 22.48 6.55
C PHE A 378 -15.15 21.29 6.56
N PHE A 379 -14.67 20.10 6.87
CA PHE A 379 -15.43 18.86 6.75
C PHE A 379 -16.55 18.75 7.80
N VAL A 380 -16.26 19.09 9.06
CA VAL A 380 -17.19 18.89 10.18
C VAL A 380 -18.16 20.06 10.34
N ASP A 381 -17.71 21.29 10.12
CA ASP A 381 -18.56 22.47 10.33
C ASP A 381 -19.18 22.96 9.01
N GLU A 382 -18.35 23.35 8.03
CA GLU A 382 -18.83 24.00 6.80
C GLU A 382 -19.67 23.05 5.93
N ILE A 383 -19.15 21.85 5.65
CA ILE A 383 -19.83 20.86 4.80
C ILE A 383 -21.10 20.33 5.46
N SER A 384 -21.04 20.05 6.76
CA SER A 384 -22.23 19.55 7.48
C SER A 384 -23.35 20.58 7.49
N GLN A 385 -23.03 21.84 7.83
CA GLN A 385 -24.02 22.91 7.84
C GLN A 385 -24.63 23.15 6.45
N TRP A 386 -23.80 23.10 5.40
CA TRP A 386 -24.28 23.22 4.03
C TRP A 386 -25.22 22.08 3.64
N ALA A 387 -24.85 20.84 3.95
CA ALA A 387 -25.66 19.66 3.64
C ALA A 387 -27.00 19.65 4.40
N GLU A 388 -26.99 20.06 5.67
CA GLU A 388 -28.19 20.20 6.52
C GLU A 388 -29.17 21.21 5.91
N ASN A 389 -28.67 22.34 5.39
CA ASN A 389 -29.50 23.40 4.81
C ASN A 389 -30.02 23.08 3.40
N GLU A 390 -29.16 22.57 2.52
CA GLU A 390 -29.49 22.41 1.09
C GLU A 390 -30.17 21.08 0.78
N PHE A 391 -29.84 20.00 1.51
CA PHE A 391 -30.28 18.64 1.20
C PHE A 391 -31.08 17.97 2.31
N SER A 392 -31.38 18.69 3.40
CA SER A 392 -32.08 18.14 4.58
C SER A 392 -31.32 16.96 5.23
N ALA A 393 -29.99 17.04 5.26
CA ALA A 393 -29.18 16.07 5.99
C ALA A 393 -29.51 16.09 7.49
N SER A 394 -29.58 14.92 8.12
CA SER A 394 -29.91 14.82 9.54
C SER A 394 -28.85 15.51 10.41
N THR A 395 -29.34 16.20 11.45
CA THR A 395 -28.51 16.81 12.50
C THR A 395 -28.30 15.88 13.70
N ASP A 396 -29.07 14.79 13.77
CA ASP A 396 -29.02 13.83 14.87
C ASP A 396 -27.83 12.88 14.68
N ARG A 397 -26.97 12.77 15.71
CA ARG A 397 -25.74 11.97 15.64
C ARG A 397 -25.99 10.53 15.20
N GLU A 398 -27.09 9.93 15.63
CA GLU A 398 -27.42 8.52 15.34
C GLU A 398 -27.62 8.28 13.83
N PHE A 399 -27.98 9.31 13.09
CA PHE A 399 -28.20 9.29 11.64
C PHE A 399 -27.05 9.93 10.86
N ARG A 400 -25.88 10.09 11.47
CA ARG A 400 -24.68 10.65 10.85
C ARG A 400 -23.53 9.66 10.91
N ALA A 401 -22.95 9.38 9.75
CA ALA A 401 -21.74 8.57 9.61
C ALA A 401 -20.62 9.34 8.92
N ILE A 402 -19.37 9.00 9.25
CA ILE A 402 -18.20 9.36 8.45
C ILE A 402 -17.72 8.11 7.72
N PHE A 403 -17.29 8.26 6.47
CA PHE A 403 -16.75 7.17 5.67
C PHE A 403 -15.41 7.55 5.02
N GLY A 404 -14.47 6.60 5.00
CA GLY A 404 -13.28 6.70 4.16
C GLY A 404 -12.47 5.40 4.08
N CYS A 405 -11.60 5.34 3.07
CA CYS A 405 -10.71 4.21 2.80
C CYS A 405 -9.24 4.67 2.77
N SER A 406 -8.30 3.80 3.17
CA SER A 406 -6.86 4.13 3.18
C SER A 406 -6.57 5.36 4.06
N ASP A 407 -5.95 6.44 3.56
CA ASP A 407 -5.82 7.68 4.37
C ASP A 407 -7.18 8.24 4.82
N GLY A 408 -8.25 8.03 4.02
CA GLY A 408 -9.61 8.43 4.36
C GLY A 408 -10.17 7.66 5.55
N ALA A 409 -9.73 6.41 5.76
CA ALA A 409 -10.06 5.64 6.96
C ALA A 409 -9.35 6.21 8.20
N GLY A 410 -8.10 6.64 8.04
CA GLY A 410 -7.38 7.40 9.06
C GLY A 410 -8.10 8.70 9.43
N HIS A 411 -8.58 9.44 8.42
CA HIS A 411 -9.42 10.62 8.62
C HIS A 411 -10.73 10.26 9.36
N ALA A 412 -11.46 9.24 8.92
CA ALA A 412 -12.72 8.83 9.54
C ALA A 412 -12.54 8.49 11.04
N LEU A 413 -11.49 7.72 11.37
CA LEU A 413 -11.17 7.34 12.74
C LEU A 413 -10.79 8.55 13.60
N ALA A 414 -9.94 9.45 13.09
CA ALA A 414 -9.55 10.67 13.79
C ALA A 414 -10.75 11.60 14.02
N THR A 415 -11.49 11.92 12.95
CA THR A 415 -12.65 12.82 12.99
C THR A 415 -13.76 12.24 13.88
N GLY A 416 -14.06 10.95 13.75
CA GLY A 416 -15.06 10.26 14.57
C GLY A 416 -14.71 10.28 16.07
N SER A 417 -13.43 10.16 16.41
CA SER A 417 -12.94 10.28 17.78
C SER A 417 -13.06 11.70 18.32
N MET A 418 -12.57 12.70 17.58
CA MET A 418 -12.57 14.12 18.00
C MET A 418 -13.98 14.73 18.06
N HIS A 419 -14.89 14.25 17.22
CA HIS A 419 -16.24 14.81 17.05
C HIS A 419 -17.33 13.78 17.36
N ARG A 420 -17.15 12.96 18.39
CA ARG A 420 -18.07 11.89 18.81
C ARG A 420 -19.52 12.35 19.08
N ASN A 421 -19.70 13.63 19.41
CA ASN A 421 -21.03 14.23 19.59
C ASN A 421 -21.76 14.53 18.28
N ARG A 422 -21.07 14.49 17.13
CA ARG A 422 -21.61 14.74 15.79
C ARG A 422 -21.91 13.46 15.03
N TYR A 423 -21.19 12.38 15.28
CA TYR A 423 -21.27 11.16 14.48
C TYR A 423 -21.55 9.93 15.35
N GLY A 424 -22.58 9.18 15.00
CA GLY A 424 -22.95 7.92 15.63
C GLY A 424 -22.23 6.73 15.01
N HIS A 425 -21.75 6.87 13.77
CA HIS A 425 -21.07 5.80 13.03
C HIS A 425 -19.77 6.29 12.39
N CYS A 426 -18.76 5.43 12.38
CA CYS A 426 -17.49 5.64 11.72
C CYS A 426 -17.18 4.43 10.85
N ILE A 427 -17.12 4.61 9.53
CA ILE A 427 -16.86 3.53 8.58
C ILE A 427 -15.45 3.75 8.02
N ALA A 428 -14.51 2.88 8.38
CA ALA A 428 -13.09 3.06 8.13
C ALA A 428 -12.47 1.77 7.58
N TYR A 429 -12.17 1.76 6.27
CA TYR A 429 -11.68 0.57 5.59
C TYR A 429 -10.20 0.66 5.21
N SER A 430 -9.46 -0.41 5.47
CA SER A 430 -8.04 -0.56 5.14
C SER A 430 -7.21 0.64 5.59
N THR A 431 -7.26 0.99 6.88
CA THR A 431 -6.44 2.08 7.42
C THR A 431 -4.97 1.68 7.42
N GLY A 432 -4.08 2.60 7.01
CA GLY A 432 -2.63 2.36 6.97
C GLY A 432 -1.93 2.68 8.29
N MET A 433 -2.62 3.36 9.22
CA MET A 433 -2.04 3.79 10.49
C MET A 433 -2.69 3.01 11.65
N PRO A 434 -1.91 2.21 12.40
CA PRO A 434 -2.40 1.57 13.61
C PRO A 434 -2.70 2.63 14.70
N PRO A 435 -3.51 2.30 15.72
CA PRO A 435 -3.72 3.18 16.85
C PRO A 435 -2.38 3.40 17.59
N SER A 436 -2.14 4.63 18.05
CA SER A 436 -0.93 4.98 18.81
C SER A 436 -1.23 5.02 20.31
N GLU A 437 -0.23 4.75 21.14
CA GLU A 437 -0.37 4.85 22.61
C GLU A 437 -0.69 6.27 23.09
N GLN A 438 -0.40 7.28 22.26
CA GLN A 438 -0.68 8.69 22.55
C GLN A 438 -2.11 9.09 22.15
N MET A 439 -2.85 8.19 21.49
CA MET A 439 -4.20 8.45 21.07
C MET A 439 -5.15 8.51 22.27
N HIS A 440 -5.94 9.57 22.34
CA HIS A 440 -7.03 9.69 23.31
C HIS A 440 -8.32 9.15 22.70
N TRP A 441 -8.75 7.95 23.12
CA TRP A 441 -10.04 7.37 22.75
C TRP A 441 -10.94 7.26 23.98
N ASP A 442 -12.08 7.94 23.97
CA ASP A 442 -13.09 7.86 25.02
C ASP A 442 -14.25 6.98 24.53
N PRO A 443 -14.45 5.78 25.12
CA PRO A 443 -15.54 4.89 24.70
C PRO A 443 -16.93 5.45 25.05
N GLU A 444 -17.04 6.41 25.99
CA GLU A 444 -18.32 7.00 26.34
C GLU A 444 -18.80 7.96 25.24
N GLY A 445 -19.84 7.55 24.53
CA GLY A 445 -20.39 8.29 23.40
C GLY A 445 -19.60 8.16 22.10
N ALA A 446 -18.62 7.24 22.05
CA ALA A 446 -17.91 6.91 20.81
C ALA A 446 -18.87 6.44 19.71
N PRO A 447 -18.54 6.68 18.42
CA PRO A 447 -19.30 6.11 17.32
C PRO A 447 -19.15 4.59 17.28
N PHE A 448 -20.14 3.90 16.70
CA PHE A 448 -19.97 2.52 16.28
C PHE A 448 -18.98 2.47 15.11
N VAL A 449 -17.87 1.76 15.26
CA VAL A 449 -16.81 1.70 14.24
C VAL A 449 -16.98 0.47 13.36
N HIS A 450 -17.14 0.66 12.05
CA HIS A 450 -17.20 -0.39 11.05
C HIS A 450 -15.82 -0.46 10.35
N LEU A 451 -15.10 -1.55 10.58
CA LEU A 451 -13.78 -1.80 10.02
C LEU A 451 -13.86 -2.88 8.94
N CYS A 452 -13.07 -2.74 7.89
CA CYS A 452 -12.89 -3.79 6.88
C CYS A 452 -11.45 -3.77 6.36
N ALA A 453 -10.84 -4.94 6.22
CA ALA A 453 -9.56 -5.09 5.54
C ALA A 453 -9.41 -6.48 4.92
N GLY A 454 -8.59 -6.56 3.88
CA GLY A 454 -8.28 -7.77 3.15
C GLY A 454 -7.00 -8.45 3.68
N THR A 455 -6.92 -9.78 3.67
CA THR A 455 -5.72 -10.49 4.13
C THR A 455 -4.52 -10.35 3.18
N LEU A 456 -4.74 -9.96 1.92
CA LEU A 456 -3.69 -9.80 0.90
C LEU A 456 -3.08 -8.40 0.88
N GLU A 457 -3.41 -7.53 1.85
CA GLU A 457 -2.87 -6.19 2.04
C GLU A 457 -2.15 -6.03 3.39
N GLN A 458 -1.14 -6.88 3.64
CA GLN A 458 -0.51 -7.10 4.94
C GLN A 458 -0.39 -5.87 5.86
N GLY A 459 0.21 -4.75 5.40
CA GLY A 459 0.39 -3.56 6.24
C GLY A 459 -0.92 -2.89 6.65
N PHE A 460 -1.87 -2.77 5.72
CA PHE A 460 -3.21 -2.20 5.97
C PHE A 460 -4.08 -3.16 6.79
N HIS A 461 -3.97 -4.47 6.54
CA HIS A 461 -4.63 -5.51 7.32
C HIS A 461 -4.20 -5.45 8.78
N GLN A 462 -2.88 -5.49 9.04
CA GLN A 462 -2.32 -5.42 10.38
C GLN A 462 -2.73 -4.15 11.13
N ALA A 463 -2.69 -2.99 10.46
CA ALA A 463 -3.11 -1.74 11.07
C ALA A 463 -4.62 -1.70 11.39
N THR A 464 -5.46 -2.22 10.49
CA THR A 464 -6.92 -2.28 10.70
C THR A 464 -7.30 -3.31 11.77
N GLU A 465 -6.64 -4.46 11.81
CA GLU A 465 -6.80 -5.47 12.86
C GLU A 465 -6.37 -4.92 14.23
N ALA A 466 -5.26 -4.17 14.28
CA ALA A 466 -4.82 -3.49 15.50
C ALA A 466 -5.88 -2.49 16.02
N TRP A 467 -6.58 -1.80 15.13
CA TRP A 467 -7.72 -0.96 15.48
C TRP A 467 -8.90 -1.77 16.06
N ALA A 468 -9.26 -2.89 15.45
CA ALA A 468 -10.31 -3.76 15.95
C ALA A 468 -9.97 -4.27 17.37
N ALA A 469 -8.75 -4.76 17.57
CA ALA A 469 -8.25 -5.19 18.86
C ALA A 469 -8.24 -4.04 19.89
N TRP A 470 -7.78 -2.86 19.50
CA TRP A 470 -7.75 -1.68 20.37
C TRP A 470 -9.15 -1.28 20.84
N LEU A 471 -10.12 -1.18 19.92
CA LEU A 471 -11.50 -0.85 20.24
C LEU A 471 -12.14 -1.90 21.15
N HIS A 472 -11.85 -3.18 20.91
CA HIS A 472 -12.27 -4.27 21.79
C HIS A 472 -11.75 -4.10 23.22
N PHE A 473 -10.44 -3.88 23.40
CA PHE A 473 -9.85 -3.71 24.73
C PHE A 473 -10.30 -2.41 25.44
N HIS A 474 -10.73 -1.39 24.68
CA HIS A 474 -11.30 -0.16 25.22
C HIS A 474 -12.83 -0.22 25.40
N SER A 475 -13.48 -1.37 25.19
CA SER A 475 -14.93 -1.53 25.28
C SER A 475 -15.72 -0.57 24.38
N SER A 476 -15.15 -0.22 23.22
CA SER A 476 -15.79 0.65 22.23
C SER A 476 -16.60 -0.18 21.23
N PRO A 477 -17.81 0.26 20.83
CA PRO A 477 -18.63 -0.48 19.88
C PRO A 477 -17.97 -0.54 18.50
N HIS A 478 -17.82 -1.75 17.96
CA HIS A 478 -17.21 -1.95 16.65
C HIS A 478 -17.65 -3.25 15.98
N HIS A 479 -17.41 -3.34 14.67
CA HIS A 479 -17.49 -4.55 13.87
C HIS A 479 -16.30 -4.59 12.92
N PHE A 480 -15.65 -5.75 12.79
CA PHE A 480 -14.53 -5.93 11.86
C PHE A 480 -14.87 -7.03 10.86
N THR A 481 -14.82 -6.68 9.58
CA THR A 481 -14.98 -7.61 8.46
C THR A 481 -13.62 -7.88 7.82
N GLU A 482 -13.14 -9.11 7.93
CA GLU A 482 -11.97 -9.58 7.19
C GLU A 482 -12.39 -10.28 5.89
N ARG A 483 -11.68 -10.03 4.78
CA ARG A 483 -11.89 -10.72 3.49
C ARG A 483 -10.58 -11.25 2.92
N VAL A 484 -10.62 -12.26 2.05
CA VAL A 484 -9.46 -12.63 1.23
C VAL A 484 -9.39 -11.69 0.02
N CYS A 485 -8.84 -10.50 0.23
CA CYS A 485 -8.78 -9.41 -0.76
C CYS A 485 -7.49 -8.61 -0.55
N GLY A 486 -7.05 -7.86 -1.55
CA GLY A 486 -5.94 -6.90 -1.42
C GLY A 486 -6.43 -5.50 -1.05
N HIS A 487 -5.58 -4.49 -1.24
CA HIS A 487 -5.93 -3.07 -1.05
C HIS A 487 -6.77 -2.58 -2.25
N ASP A 488 -7.93 -3.19 -2.43
CA ASP A 488 -8.71 -3.13 -3.65
C ASP A 488 -10.08 -2.48 -3.41
N LEU A 489 -10.56 -1.75 -4.41
CA LEU A 489 -11.88 -1.13 -4.40
C LEU A 489 -12.98 -2.15 -4.10
N ILE A 490 -12.92 -3.35 -4.68
CA ILE A 490 -14.02 -4.33 -4.64
C ILE A 490 -14.46 -4.68 -3.22
N GLN A 491 -13.54 -4.83 -2.26
CA GLN A 491 -13.92 -5.08 -0.87
C GLN A 491 -14.67 -3.90 -0.26
N TRP A 492 -14.24 -2.68 -0.54
CA TRP A 492 -14.81 -1.46 0.05
C TRP A 492 -16.22 -1.21 -0.47
N ILE A 493 -16.42 -1.29 -1.79
CA ILE A 493 -17.73 -1.05 -2.42
C ILE A 493 -18.73 -2.18 -2.12
N GLU A 494 -18.28 -3.41 -1.83
CA GLU A 494 -19.18 -4.49 -1.40
C GLU A 494 -19.48 -4.48 0.10
N GLU A 495 -18.57 -4.00 0.95
CA GLU A 495 -18.81 -3.92 2.39
C GLU A 495 -19.61 -2.68 2.78
N PHE A 496 -19.55 -1.61 2.01
CA PHE A 496 -20.21 -0.35 2.35
C PHE A 496 -21.73 -0.48 2.58
N PRO A 497 -22.52 -1.14 1.70
CA PRO A 497 -23.94 -1.38 1.98
C PRO A 497 -24.18 -2.23 3.25
N GLN A 498 -23.30 -3.20 3.55
CA GLN A 498 -23.40 -4.01 4.77
C GLN A 498 -23.18 -3.17 6.03
N ALA A 499 -22.23 -2.22 5.99
CA ALA A 499 -22.03 -1.28 7.10
C ALA A 499 -23.25 -0.36 7.30
N ILE A 500 -23.88 0.11 6.23
CA ILE A 500 -25.11 0.91 6.31
C ILE A 500 -26.27 0.10 6.90
N ALA A 501 -26.45 -1.16 6.46
CA ALA A 501 -27.44 -2.06 7.05
C ALA A 501 -27.22 -2.26 8.55
N ARG A 502 -25.96 -2.41 9.00
CA ARG A 502 -25.63 -2.48 10.43
C ARG A 502 -25.88 -1.17 11.17
N ALA A 503 -25.66 -0.03 10.52
CA ALA A 503 -25.81 1.29 11.14
C ALA A 503 -27.27 1.64 11.42
N TRP A 504 -28.13 1.46 10.43
CA TRP A 504 -29.50 1.98 10.49
C TRP A 504 -30.58 0.92 10.24
N GLY A 505 -30.22 -0.31 9.86
CA GLY A 505 -31.14 -1.41 9.59
C GLY A 505 -31.46 -1.62 8.11
N SER A 506 -32.03 -2.79 7.81
CA SER A 506 -32.53 -3.18 6.48
C SER A 506 -34.06 -3.11 6.46
N PRO A 507 -34.67 -2.42 5.46
CA PRO A 507 -36.13 -2.39 5.32
C PRO A 507 -36.77 -3.78 5.19
N ASN A 508 -36.04 -4.75 4.59
CA ASN A 508 -36.52 -6.12 4.35
C ASN A 508 -36.35 -7.08 5.54
N THR A 509 -35.75 -6.66 6.66
CA THR A 509 -35.71 -7.46 7.89
C THR A 509 -36.92 -7.11 8.75
N GLU A 510 -38.06 -7.76 8.50
CA GLU A 510 -39.14 -7.80 9.49
C GLU A 510 -38.64 -8.56 10.73
N ASN A 511 -38.82 -7.95 11.91
CA ASN A 511 -38.67 -8.61 13.22
C ASN A 511 -39.67 -9.75 13.42
#